data_AF-A0A1C5E4M5-F1
#
_entry.id   AF-A0A1C5E4M5-F1
#
_cell.length_a   1.000
_cell.length_b   1.000
_cell.length_c   1.000
_cell.angle_alpha   90.00
_cell.angle_beta   90.00
_cell.angle_gamma   90.00
#
_symmetry.space_group_name_H-M   'P 1'
#
loop_
_entity.id
_entity.type
_entity.pdbx_description
1 polymer ?
#
loop_
_entity_poly.entity_id
_entity_poly.type
_entity_poly.pdbx_seq_one_letter_code
_entity_poly.pdbx_strand_id
1 'polypeptide(L)'
;MGEQHEDQEHVAEPARTPLSTAQAREMTVGLREAMDDVRRSVAVLAARVRDAHAARVWLPLGHGSWESYCRAEFGISRAQAYRLLDVARALAAIHGAVTAGTETSRTRDTGPAAALDY
;
A
#
# COMPACT_ATOMS: atom_id res chain seq x y z
N MET A 1 -21.04 -55.47 29.11
CA MET A 1 -20.22 -54.83 28.05
C MET A 1 -21.17 -53.89 27.35
N GLY A 2 -21.18 -52.57 27.59
CA GLY A 2 -20.03 -51.67 27.59
C GLY A 2 -19.52 -51.59 26.14
N GLU A 3 -19.48 -50.48 25.42
CA GLU A 3 -19.20 -49.08 25.80
C GLU A 3 -19.84 -48.16 24.73
N GLN A 4 -20.59 -47.16 25.20
CA GLN A 4 -20.25 -45.73 25.13
C GLN A 4 -20.49 -45.10 23.75
N HIS A 5 -21.58 -44.31 23.73
CA HIS A 5 -21.77 -43.15 22.89
C HIS A 5 -20.44 -42.39 22.80
N GLU A 6 -19.81 -42.42 21.63
CA GLU A 6 -18.93 -41.33 21.25
C GLU A 6 -19.85 -40.18 20.83
N ASP A 7 -20.42 -39.53 21.85
CA ASP A 7 -20.85 -38.14 21.73
C ASP A 7 -19.60 -37.37 21.34
N GLN A 8 -19.47 -37.21 20.03
CA GLN A 8 -18.54 -36.30 19.40
C GLN A 8 -18.87 -34.93 19.99
N GLU A 9 -18.15 -34.56 21.07
CA GLU A 9 -18.11 -33.21 21.58
C GLU A 9 -17.62 -32.36 20.41
N HIS A 10 -18.59 -31.88 19.64
CA HIS A 10 -18.46 -30.74 18.77
C HIS A 10 -18.06 -29.63 19.73
N VAL A 11 -16.75 -29.43 19.88
CA VAL A 11 -16.18 -28.29 20.56
C VAL A 11 -16.64 -27.10 19.74
N ALA A 12 -17.83 -26.61 20.08
CA ALA A 12 -18.41 -25.41 19.53
C ALA A 12 -17.43 -24.31 19.92
N GLU A 13 -16.65 -23.87 18.93
CA GLU A 13 -15.77 -22.71 19.09
C GLU A 13 -16.65 -21.61 19.69
N PRO A 14 -16.37 -21.14 20.93
CA PRO A 14 -17.28 -20.22 21.61
C PRO A 14 -17.44 -19.00 20.71
N ALA A 15 -18.68 -18.72 20.33
CA ALA A 15 -19.01 -17.64 19.41
C ALA A 15 -18.41 -16.34 19.96
N ARG A 16 -17.33 -15.86 19.33
CA ARG A 16 -16.63 -14.64 19.73
C ARG A 16 -17.67 -13.53 19.80
N THR A 17 -17.88 -12.99 20.99
CA THR A 17 -18.86 -11.93 21.22
C THR A 17 -18.53 -10.76 20.28
N PRO A 18 -19.51 -10.22 19.52
CA PRO A 18 -19.26 -9.11 18.63
C PRO A 18 -18.67 -7.92 19.38
N LEU A 19 -17.68 -7.25 18.77
CA LEU A 19 -17.09 -6.05 19.34
C LEU A 19 -18.15 -4.99 19.59
N SER A 20 -18.00 -4.22 20.67
CA SER A 20 -18.79 -3.01 20.84
C SER A 20 -18.54 -2.01 19.70
N THR A 21 -19.50 -1.14 19.42
CA THR A 21 -19.35 -0.11 18.38
C THR A 21 -18.13 0.78 18.61
N ALA A 22 -17.77 1.08 19.86
CA ALA A 22 -16.58 1.85 20.20
C ALA A 22 -15.29 1.14 19.78
N GLN A 23 -15.15 -0.15 20.15
CA GLN A 23 -13.99 -0.97 19.78
C GLN A 23 -13.89 -1.17 18.25
N ALA A 24 -15.03 -1.37 17.57
CA ALA A 24 -15.05 -1.49 16.11
C ALA A 24 -14.59 -0.19 15.42
N ARG A 25 -14.96 0.99 15.94
CA ARG A 25 -14.50 2.29 15.44
C ARG A 25 -13.01 2.48 15.65
N GLU A 26 -12.51 2.19 16.85
CA GLU A 26 -11.08 2.27 17.17
C GLU A 26 -10.25 1.36 16.24
N MET A 27 -10.67 0.11 16.07
CA MET A 27 -10.02 -0.82 15.16
C MET A 27 -10.04 -0.31 13.70
N THR A 28 -11.14 0.32 13.28
CA THR A 28 -11.24 0.90 11.93
C THR A 28 -10.31 2.09 11.74
N VAL A 29 -10.10 2.91 12.77
CA VAL A 29 -9.11 4.02 12.74
C VAL A 29 -7.70 3.44 12.58
N GLY A 30 -7.34 2.45 13.40
CA GLY A 30 -6.03 1.80 13.31
C GLY A 30 -5.79 1.12 11.94
N LEU A 31 -6.81 0.49 11.36
CA LEU A 31 -6.73 -0.06 10.00
C LEU A 31 -6.48 1.03 8.96
N ARG A 32 -7.14 2.19 9.09
CA ARG A 32 -6.94 3.31 8.16
C ARG A 32 -5.52 3.86 8.24
N GLU A 33 -5.00 4.03 9.45
CA GLU A 33 -3.62 4.47 9.69
C GLU A 33 -2.61 3.48 9.08
N ALA A 34 -2.78 2.18 9.34
CA ALA A 34 -1.94 1.14 8.75
C ALA A 34 -2.00 1.14 7.21
N MET A 35 -3.19 1.36 6.62
CA MET A 35 -3.33 1.48 5.18
C MET A 35 -2.60 2.72 4.63
N ASP A 36 -2.66 3.85 5.32
CA ASP A 36 -1.97 5.08 4.92
C ASP A 36 -0.45 4.95 5.04
N ASP A 37 0.04 4.23 6.06
CA ASP A 37 1.46 3.91 6.20
C ASP A 37 1.95 2.97 5.11
N VAL A 38 1.17 1.95 4.74
CA VAL A 38 1.47 1.09 3.59
C VAL A 38 1.53 1.91 2.30
N ARG A 39 0.55 2.81 2.07
CA ARG A 39 0.56 3.69 0.89
C ARG A 39 1.82 4.55 0.83
N ARG A 40 2.20 5.18 1.95
CA ARG A 40 3.42 5.99 2.05
C ARG A 40 4.68 5.15 1.78
N SER A 41 4.74 3.96 2.37
CA SER A 41 5.88 3.05 2.21
C SER A 41 6.04 2.57 0.77
N VAL A 42 4.93 2.24 0.09
CA VAL A 42 4.94 1.85 -1.32
C VAL A 42 5.41 3.00 -2.21
N ALA A 43 4.98 4.25 -1.94
CA ALA A 43 5.45 5.41 -2.69
C ALA A 43 6.96 5.64 -2.54
N VAL A 44 7.49 5.51 -1.31
CA VAL A 44 8.92 5.61 -1.03
C VAL A 44 9.71 4.49 -1.72
N LEU A 45 9.22 3.25 -1.67
CA LEU A 45 9.83 2.11 -2.35
C LEU A 45 9.89 2.33 -3.86
N ALA A 46 8.79 2.78 -4.46
CA ALA A 46 8.70 3.07 -5.89
C ALA A 46 9.73 4.12 -6.33
N ALA A 47 9.88 5.22 -5.57
CA ALA A 47 10.89 6.23 -5.85
C ALA A 47 12.30 5.63 -5.80
N ARG A 48 12.64 4.90 -4.73
CA ARG A 48 13.96 4.26 -4.56
C ARG A 48 14.28 3.27 -5.67
N VAL A 49 13.32 2.44 -6.08
CA VAL A 49 13.50 1.49 -7.20
C VAL A 49 13.81 2.22 -8.51
N ARG A 50 13.09 3.31 -8.80
CA ARG A 50 13.36 4.14 -9.98
C ARG A 50 14.75 4.77 -9.93
N ASP A 51 15.11 5.35 -8.80
CA ASP A 51 16.38 6.05 -8.64
C ASP A 51 17.55 5.06 -8.75
N ALA A 52 17.46 3.90 -8.11
CA ALA A 52 18.43 2.83 -8.23
C ALA A 52 18.58 2.36 -9.69
N HIS A 53 17.45 2.24 -10.40
CA HIS A 53 17.48 1.82 -11.79
C HIS A 53 18.06 2.89 -12.73
N ALA A 54 17.71 4.16 -12.52
CA ALA A 54 18.25 5.28 -13.27
C ALA A 54 19.77 5.43 -13.06
N ALA A 55 20.23 5.27 -11.82
CA ALA A 55 21.64 5.30 -11.45
C ALA A 55 22.41 4.04 -11.87
N ARG A 56 21.72 3.01 -12.39
CA ARG A 56 22.28 1.71 -12.79
C ARG A 56 23.16 1.10 -11.69
N VAL A 57 22.67 1.09 -10.45
CA VAL A 57 23.42 0.66 -9.24
C VAL A 57 24.06 -0.73 -9.37
N TRP A 58 23.53 -1.58 -10.24
CA TRP A 58 24.07 -2.91 -10.52
C TRP A 58 25.47 -2.88 -11.16
N LEU A 59 25.81 -1.83 -11.92
CA LEU A 59 27.11 -1.73 -12.60
C LEU A 59 28.29 -1.58 -11.63
N PRO A 60 28.32 -0.60 -10.71
CA PRO A 60 29.42 -0.48 -9.75
C PRO A 60 29.46 -1.65 -8.75
N LEU A 61 28.35 -2.37 -8.58
CA LEU A 61 28.27 -3.58 -7.76
C LEU A 61 28.68 -4.86 -8.52
N GLY A 62 29.10 -4.74 -9.79
CA GLY A 62 29.63 -5.87 -10.56
C GLY A 62 28.58 -6.81 -11.16
N HIS A 63 27.30 -6.43 -11.13
CA HIS A 63 26.24 -7.21 -11.77
C HIS A 63 26.04 -6.77 -13.23
N GLY A 64 25.87 -7.75 -14.12
CA GLY A 64 25.69 -7.47 -15.56
C GLY A 64 24.35 -6.85 -15.94
N SER A 65 23.35 -6.87 -15.05
CA SER A 65 22.00 -6.35 -15.33
C SER A 65 21.21 -6.08 -14.06
N TRP A 66 20.12 -5.31 -14.19
CA TRP A 66 19.11 -5.12 -13.14
C TRP A 66 18.57 -6.45 -12.59
N GLU A 67 18.29 -7.42 -13.46
CA GLU A 67 17.84 -8.75 -13.04
C GLU A 67 18.89 -9.46 -12.18
N SER A 68 20.15 -9.46 -12.62
CA SER A 68 21.25 -10.12 -11.89
C SER A 68 21.40 -9.53 -10.49
N TYR A 69 21.35 -8.20 -10.39
CA TYR A 69 21.36 -7.46 -9.12
C TYR A 69 20.16 -7.84 -8.24
N CYS A 70 18.93 -7.74 -8.76
CA CYS A 70 17.73 -8.04 -7.98
C CYS A 70 17.67 -9.50 -7.51
N ARG A 71 18.17 -10.44 -8.30
CA ARG A 71 18.27 -11.84 -7.91
C ARG A 71 19.30 -12.05 -6.79
N ALA A 72 20.45 -11.39 -6.88
CA ALA A 72 21.52 -11.53 -5.90
C ALA A 72 21.20 -10.83 -4.56
N GLU A 73 20.69 -9.60 -4.61
CA GLU A 73 20.48 -8.76 -3.42
C GLU A 73 19.12 -8.99 -2.75
N PHE A 74 18.08 -9.29 -3.54
CA PHE A 74 16.70 -9.40 -3.02
C PHE A 74 16.10 -10.80 -3.15
N GLY A 75 16.80 -11.74 -3.80
CA GLY A 75 16.29 -13.09 -4.01
C GLY A 75 15.03 -13.17 -4.89
N ILE A 76 14.77 -12.15 -5.73
CA ILE A 76 13.57 -12.10 -6.56
C ILE A 76 13.83 -12.53 -8.00
N SER A 77 12.81 -13.09 -8.64
CA SER A 77 12.84 -13.47 -10.05
C SER A 77 12.92 -12.25 -10.97
N ARG A 78 13.36 -12.49 -12.22
CA ARG A 78 13.32 -11.49 -13.30
C ARG A 78 11.95 -10.82 -13.41
N ALA A 79 10.88 -11.60 -13.43
CA ALA A 79 9.53 -11.09 -13.57
C ALA A 79 9.14 -10.14 -12.42
N GLN A 80 9.50 -10.49 -11.18
CA GLN A 80 9.30 -9.62 -10.02
C GLN A 80 10.14 -8.34 -10.10
N ALA A 81 11.40 -8.45 -10.52
CA ALA A 81 12.30 -7.31 -10.66
C ALA A 81 11.78 -6.25 -11.65
N TYR A 82 11.23 -6.67 -12.79
CA TYR A 82 10.64 -5.74 -13.76
C TYR A 82 9.24 -5.27 -13.36
N ARG A 83 8.45 -6.11 -12.67
CA ARG A 83 7.17 -5.70 -12.08
C ARG A 83 7.34 -4.53 -11.09
N LEU A 84 8.40 -4.53 -10.29
CA LEU A 84 8.71 -3.40 -9.40
C LEU A 84 8.93 -2.10 -10.17
N LEU A 85 9.61 -2.16 -11.32
CA LEU A 85 9.79 -0.98 -12.18
C LEU A 85 8.47 -0.52 -12.79
N ASP A 86 7.61 -1.44 -13.23
CA ASP A 86 6.32 -1.10 -13.80
C ASP A 86 5.40 -0.42 -12.77
N VAL A 87 5.33 -0.97 -11.56
CA VAL A 87 4.61 -0.35 -10.43
C VAL A 87 5.16 1.04 -10.14
N ALA A 88 6.49 1.19 -10.10
CA ALA A 88 7.10 2.47 -9.81
C ALA A 88 6.85 3.53 -10.90
N ARG A 89 6.82 3.14 -12.18
CA ARG A 89 6.43 4.02 -13.30
C ARG A 89 4.97 4.44 -13.20
N ALA A 90 4.07 3.48 -12.93
CA ALA A 90 2.65 3.76 -12.79
C ALA A 90 2.38 4.75 -11.65
N LEU A 91 3.00 4.54 -10.48
CA LEU A 91 2.86 5.44 -9.33
C LEU A 91 3.40 6.85 -9.64
N ALA A 92 4.54 6.95 -10.32
CA ALA A 92 5.08 8.24 -10.73
C ALA A 92 4.15 8.97 -11.71
N ALA A 93 3.56 8.26 -12.67
CA ALA A 93 2.61 8.83 -13.63
C ALA A 93 1.33 9.31 -12.94
N ILE A 94 0.77 8.52 -12.02
CA ILE A 94 -0.41 8.90 -11.22
C ILE A 94 -0.09 10.15 -10.38
N HIS A 95 1.05 10.18 -9.70
CA HIS A 95 1.46 11.33 -8.89
C HIS A 95 1.60 12.61 -9.73
N GLY A 96 2.21 12.49 -10.92
CA GLY A 96 2.31 13.60 -11.86
C GLY A 96 0.93 14.11 -12.32
N ALA A 97 0.01 13.20 -12.67
CA ALA A 97 -1.34 13.55 -13.09
C ALA A 97 -2.14 14.25 -11.97
N VAL A 98 -2.05 13.75 -10.73
CA VAL A 98 -2.70 14.36 -9.56
C VAL A 98 -2.14 15.78 -9.32
N THR A 99 -0.83 15.94 -9.38
CA THR A 99 -0.18 17.25 -9.18
C THR A 99 -0.61 18.25 -10.25
N ALA A 100 -0.59 17.86 -11.54
CA ALA A 100 -1.05 18.71 -12.63
C ALA A 100 -2.53 19.13 -12.48
N GLY A 101 -3.39 18.23 -12.00
CA GLY A 101 -4.80 18.53 -11.70
C GLY A 101 -4.99 19.55 -10.56
N THR A 102 -4.10 19.54 -9.56
CA THR A 102 -4.12 20.54 -8.48
C THR A 102 -3.61 21.91 -8.91
N GLU A 103 -2.61 21.97 -9.79
CA GLU A 103 -2.10 23.23 -10.32
C GLU A 103 -3.11 23.92 -11.24
N THR A 104 -3.79 23.15 -12.08
CA THR A 104 -4.86 23.65 -12.96
C THR A 104 -6.12 24.08 -12.19
N SER A 105 -6.31 23.62 -10.95
CA SER A 105 -7.44 23.99 -10.10
C SER A 105 -7.24 25.30 -9.30
N ARG A 106 -6.04 25.91 -9.32
CA ARG A 106 -5.71 27.10 -8.49
C ARG A 106 -6.50 28.38 -8.86
N THR A 107 -7.31 28.36 -9.91
CA THR A 107 -8.13 29.49 -10.38
C THR A 107 -9.60 29.45 -9.97
N ARG A 108 -10.07 28.48 -9.16
CA ARG A 108 -11.48 28.45 -8.71
C ARG A 108 -11.69 29.21 -7.39
N ASP A 109 -12.37 30.35 -7.53
CA ASP A 109 -13.19 31.10 -6.58
C ASP A 109 -12.67 31.32 -5.16
N THR A 110 -12.09 32.51 -4.95
CA THR A 110 -12.23 33.24 -3.68
C THR A 110 -13.00 34.53 -3.95
N GLY A 111 -14.25 34.42 -4.41
CA GLY A 111 -15.19 35.54 -4.39
C GLY A 111 -15.76 35.70 -2.98
N PRO A 112 -15.81 36.91 -2.39
CA PRO A 112 -16.37 37.07 -1.06
C PRO A 112 -17.86 36.76 -1.11
N ALA A 113 -18.33 35.89 -0.21
CA ALA A 113 -19.73 35.67 0.02
C ALA A 113 -20.35 37.00 0.47
N ALA A 114 -20.99 37.72 -0.46
CA ALA A 114 -21.83 38.86 -0.13
C ALA A 114 -22.98 38.34 0.73
N ALA A 115 -22.97 38.73 2.00
CA ALA A 115 -24.07 38.51 2.93
C ALA A 115 -25.34 39.10 2.32
N LEU A 116 -26.31 38.23 2.05
CA LEU A 116 -27.69 38.65 1.81
C LEU A 116 -28.30 38.88 3.18
N ASP A 117 -28.33 40.14 3.61
CA ASP A 117 -29.17 40.57 4.72
C ASP A 117 -30.62 40.61 4.25
N TYR A 118 -31.48 39.86 4.94
CA TYR A 118 -32.94 39.86 4.83
C TYR A 118 -33.53 40.99 5.67
#